data_AF-A0A3B8LUI8-F1
#
_entry.id   AF-A0A3B8LUI8-F1
#
_cell.length_a   1.000
_cell.length_b   1.000
_cell.length_c   1.000
_cell.angle_alpha   90.00
_cell.angle_beta   90.00
_cell.angle_gamma   90.00
#
_symmetry.space_group_name_H-M   'P 1'
#
loop_
_entity.id
_entity.type
_entity.pdbx_description
1 polymer ?
#
loop_
_entity_poly.entity_id
_entity_poly.type
_entity_poly.pdbx_seq_one_letter_code
_entity_poly.pdbx_strand_id
1 'polypeptide(L)'
;MIVRRRLPFRRIAYFATYLASIGGIWSAVVYVLYTYAGLKFLRIPFLPIATIGTAVAFYVGFKNNAAYERFWEGRKIWGGIVNSSRTWANFVMSYIHPGSDEPASAEKRKELIYRQLAWINALRLQLRRTSRFFDKPARATKKRLDNHAEHMRNDWDKEIAPFLDEDEFKELSAMANTATHLL
;
A
#
# COMPACT_ATOMS: atom_id res chain seq x y z
N MET A 1 5.40 -4.22 3.21
CA MET A 1 6.70 -4.90 3.36
C MET A 1 6.61 -5.79 4.61
N ILE A 2 6.78 -7.11 4.49
CA ILE A 2 6.86 -7.97 5.69
C ILE A 2 8.21 -7.65 6.34
N VAL A 3 8.18 -6.84 7.39
CA VAL A 3 9.39 -6.32 8.06
C VAL A 3 10.05 -7.39 8.95
N ARG A 4 9.31 -8.45 9.32
CA ARG A 4 9.84 -9.50 10.21
C ARG A 4 10.41 -10.68 9.43
N ARG A 5 11.71 -10.93 9.62
CA ARG A 5 12.46 -12.10 9.10
C ARG A 5 11.91 -13.46 9.55
N ARG A 6 11.14 -13.53 10.64
CA ARG A 6 10.58 -14.78 11.17
C ARG A 6 9.06 -14.67 11.30
N LEU A 7 8.35 -15.42 10.47
CA LEU A 7 6.90 -15.62 10.62
C LEU A 7 6.65 -16.58 11.79
N PRO A 8 5.84 -16.21 12.79
CA PRO A 8 5.58 -17.10 13.92
C PRO A 8 4.85 -18.35 13.43
N PHE A 9 5.37 -19.52 13.78
CA PHE A 9 4.82 -20.84 13.38
C PHE A 9 3.32 -20.93 13.65
N ARG A 10 2.85 -20.40 14.79
CA ARG A 10 1.42 -20.34 15.15
C ARG A 10 0.53 -19.67 14.09
N ARG A 11 0.99 -18.63 13.41
CA ARG A 11 0.19 -17.97 12.36
C ARG A 11 0.19 -18.77 11.06
N ILE A 12 1.32 -19.38 10.70
CA ILE A 12 1.42 -20.27 9.54
C ILE A 12 0.50 -21.47 9.76
N ALA A 13 0.61 -22.10 10.93
CA ALA A 13 -0.25 -23.19 11.36
C ALA A 13 -1.72 -22.75 11.31
N TYR A 14 -2.11 -21.63 11.93
CA TYR A 14 -3.52 -21.17 11.91
C TYR A 14 -4.09 -21.01 10.49
N PHE A 15 -3.36 -20.36 9.58
CA PHE A 15 -3.84 -20.15 8.20
C PHE A 15 -3.87 -21.46 7.41
N ALA A 16 -2.85 -22.31 7.56
CA ALA A 16 -2.79 -23.60 6.90
C ALA A 16 -3.87 -24.56 7.43
N THR A 17 -4.05 -24.63 8.74
CA THR A 17 -5.02 -25.50 9.40
C THR A 17 -6.43 -25.07 9.09
N TYR A 18 -6.76 -23.78 9.06
CA TYR A 18 -8.13 -23.34 8.76
C TYR A 18 -8.60 -23.80 7.38
N LEU A 19 -7.80 -23.57 6.33
CA LEU A 19 -8.14 -24.00 4.98
C LEU A 19 -8.10 -25.52 4.83
N ALA A 20 -7.10 -26.18 5.42
CA ALA A 20 -6.97 -27.63 5.37
C ALA A 20 -8.11 -28.34 6.10
N SER A 21 -8.57 -27.81 7.25
CA SER A 21 -9.69 -28.36 8.00
C SER A 21 -10.99 -28.27 7.23
N ILE A 22 -11.28 -27.12 6.59
CA ILE A 22 -12.50 -26.97 5.76
C ILE A 22 -12.46 -27.96 4.59
N GLY A 23 -11.34 -28.01 3.86
CA GLY A 23 -11.17 -28.96 2.74
C GLY A 23 -11.27 -30.42 3.20
N GLY A 24 -10.63 -30.77 4.32
CA GLY A 24 -10.64 -32.11 4.88
C GLY A 24 -12.02 -32.56 5.34
N ILE A 25 -12.79 -31.69 6.01
CA ILE A 25 -14.17 -31.98 6.41
C ILE A 25 -15.03 -32.20 5.16
N TRP A 26 -14.90 -31.35 4.15
CA TRP A 26 -15.63 -31.51 2.89
C TRP A 26 -15.30 -32.85 2.19
N SER A 27 -14.02 -33.20 2.09
CA SER A 27 -13.58 -34.48 1.54
C SER A 27 -14.12 -35.68 2.33
N ALA A 28 -14.15 -35.59 3.66
CA ALA A 28 -14.70 -36.63 4.51
C ALA A 28 -16.22 -36.80 4.29
N VAL A 29 -16.97 -35.71 4.20
CA VAL A 29 -18.41 -35.73 3.90
C VAL A 29 -18.69 -36.41 2.55
N VAL A 30 -17.96 -36.00 1.50
CA VAL A 30 -18.12 -36.60 0.16
C VAL A 30 -17.78 -38.09 0.17
N TYR A 31 -16.72 -38.49 0.88
CA TYR A 31 -16.33 -39.90 1.01
C TYR A 31 -17.39 -40.75 1.72
N VAL A 32 -17.96 -40.24 2.82
CA VAL A 32 -19.03 -40.92 3.57
C VAL A 32 -20.29 -41.06 2.71
N LEU A 33 -20.70 -40.01 2.01
CA LEU A 33 -21.85 -40.03 1.10
C LEU A 33 -21.66 -41.00 -0.08
N TYR A 34 -20.46 -41.08 -0.63
CA TYR A 34 -20.13 -42.03 -1.69
C TYR A 34 -20.18 -43.48 -1.19
N THR A 35 -19.59 -43.76 -0.01
CA THR A 35 -19.41 -45.12 0.51
C THR A 35 -20.66 -45.68 1.19
N TYR A 36 -21.31 -44.89 2.04
CA TYR A 36 -22.42 -45.35 2.88
C TYR A 36 -23.80 -44.99 2.31
N ALA A 37 -23.96 -43.86 1.62
CA ALA A 37 -25.23 -43.47 1.00
C ALA A 37 -25.37 -43.96 -0.46
N GLY A 38 -24.35 -44.64 -1.00
CA GLY A 38 -24.39 -45.24 -2.34
C GLY A 38 -24.43 -44.24 -3.51
N LEU A 39 -24.14 -42.96 -3.26
CA LEU A 39 -24.23 -41.88 -4.25
C LEU A 39 -23.03 -41.90 -5.23
N LYS A 40 -22.99 -42.92 -6.09
CA LYS A 40 -21.87 -43.16 -7.03
C LYS A 40 -21.70 -42.08 -8.11
N PHE A 41 -22.73 -41.26 -8.37
CA PHE A 41 -22.66 -40.15 -9.32
C PHE A 41 -21.70 -39.03 -8.87
N LEU A 42 -21.30 -39.00 -7.61
CA LEU A 42 -20.31 -38.04 -7.07
C LEU A 42 -18.89 -38.29 -7.61
N ARG A 43 -18.64 -39.40 -8.30
CA ARG A 43 -17.35 -39.69 -8.94
C ARG A 43 -17.14 -38.77 -10.14
N ILE A 44 -16.29 -37.76 -9.97
CA ILE A 44 -15.84 -36.88 -11.05
C ILE A 44 -14.53 -37.45 -11.62
N PRO A 45 -14.38 -37.55 -12.96
CA PRO A 45 -13.11 -37.94 -13.57
C PRO A 45 -12.01 -36.92 -13.22
N PHE A 46 -10.78 -37.39 -13.07
CA PHE A 46 -9.65 -36.52 -12.71
C PHE A 46 -9.33 -35.49 -13.80
N LEU A 47 -9.57 -35.82 -15.07
CA LEU A 47 -9.14 -35.01 -16.20
C LEU A 47 -9.72 -33.57 -16.18
N PRO A 48 -11.04 -33.33 -16.03
CA PRO A 48 -11.58 -31.97 -15.88
C PRO A 48 -11.04 -31.20 -14.68
N ILE A 49 -10.72 -31.88 -13.58
CA ILE A 49 -10.17 -31.25 -12.37
C ILE A 49 -8.74 -30.78 -12.65
N ALA A 50 -7.93 -31.63 -13.27
CA ALA A 50 -6.55 -31.31 -13.62
C ALA A 50 -6.47 -30.14 -14.62
N THR A 51 -7.35 -30.10 -15.63
CA THR A 51 -7.38 -29.01 -16.62
C THR A 51 -7.78 -27.69 -15.99
N ILE A 52 -8.82 -27.66 -15.16
CA ILE A 52 -9.23 -26.45 -14.43
C ILE A 52 -8.12 -25.99 -13.48
N GLY A 53 -7.52 -26.91 -12.72
CA GLY A 53 -6.43 -26.59 -11.80
C GLY A 53 -5.23 -25.98 -12.51
N THR A 54 -4.89 -26.51 -13.69
CA THR A 54 -3.82 -25.97 -14.54
C THR A 54 -4.14 -24.56 -15.03
N ALA A 55 -5.36 -24.34 -15.54
CA ALA A 55 -5.79 -23.00 -15.98
C ALA A 55 -5.76 -21.97 -14.84
N VAL A 56 -6.23 -22.34 -13.65
CA VAL A 56 -6.20 -21.47 -12.45
C VAL A 56 -4.76 -21.18 -12.02
N ALA A 57 -3.87 -22.18 -12.03
CA ALA A 57 -2.47 -21.99 -11.68
C ALA A 57 -1.77 -20.99 -12.61
N PHE A 58 -1.97 -21.12 -13.92
CA PHE A 58 -1.45 -20.16 -14.90
C PHE A 58 -2.03 -18.76 -14.68
N TYR A 59 -3.34 -18.64 -14.51
CA TYR A 59 -4.00 -17.36 -14.27
C TYR A 59 -3.47 -16.64 -13.03
N VAL A 60 -3.33 -17.36 -11.91
CA VAL A 60 -2.75 -16.81 -10.67
C VAL A 60 -1.29 -16.43 -10.89
N GLY A 61 -0.51 -17.23 -11.62
CA GLY A 61 0.87 -16.92 -11.96
C GLY A 61 1.00 -15.59 -12.71
N PHE A 62 0.23 -15.40 -13.77
CA PHE A 62 0.22 -14.15 -14.54
C PHE A 62 -0.23 -12.95 -13.70
N LYS A 63 -1.29 -13.10 -12.89
CA LYS A 63 -1.75 -12.00 -12.03
C LYS A 63 -0.74 -11.62 -10.95
N ASN A 64 -0.08 -12.60 -10.35
CA ASN A 64 0.94 -12.35 -9.34
C ASN A 64 2.13 -11.60 -9.94
N ASN A 65 2.59 -11.99 -11.14
CA ASN A 65 3.66 -11.29 -11.82
C ASN A 65 3.29 -9.83 -12.13
N ALA A 66 2.12 -9.60 -12.74
CA ALA A 66 1.66 -8.24 -13.05
C ALA A 66 1.45 -7.37 -11.79
N ALA A 67 0.93 -7.95 -10.71
CA ALA A 67 0.77 -7.25 -9.44
C ALA A 67 2.13 -6.91 -8.80
N TYR A 68 3.11 -7.82 -8.91
CA TYR A 68 4.46 -7.61 -8.41
C TYR A 68 5.19 -6.51 -9.17
N GLU A 69 5.07 -6.48 -10.51
CA GLU A 69 5.64 -5.42 -11.35
C GLU A 69 5.07 -4.05 -10.97
N ARG A 70 3.75 -3.92 -10.83
CA ARG A 70 3.10 -2.67 -10.36
C ARG A 70 3.57 -2.24 -8.98
N PHE A 71 3.72 -3.18 -8.05
CA PHE A 71 4.26 -2.89 -6.73
C PHE A 71 5.71 -2.38 -6.82
N TRP A 72 6.53 -3.00 -7.67
CA TRP A 72 7.92 -2.62 -7.84
C TRP A 72 8.09 -1.29 -8.57
N GLU A 73 7.25 -1.00 -9.56
CA GLU A 73 7.16 0.30 -10.24
C GLU A 73 6.87 1.42 -9.25
N GLY A 74 5.84 1.27 -8.40
CA GLY A 74 5.53 2.25 -7.36
C GLY A 74 6.71 2.47 -6.40
N ARG A 75 7.44 1.40 -6.03
CA ARG A 75 8.66 1.51 -5.23
C ARG A 75 9.77 2.29 -5.95
N LYS A 76 9.98 2.07 -7.25
CA LYS A 76 10.99 2.80 -8.03
C LYS A 76 10.66 4.29 -8.11
N ILE A 77 9.40 4.62 -8.39
CA ILE A 77 8.94 6.02 -8.47
C ILE A 77 9.17 6.72 -7.11
N TRP A 78 8.77 6.09 -6.01
CA TRP A 78 9.02 6.63 -4.67
C TRP A 78 10.52 6.78 -4.36
N GLY A 79 11.34 5.81 -4.77
CA GLY A 79 12.80 5.89 -4.67
C GLY A 79 13.39 7.05 -5.49
N GLY A 80 12.86 7.28 -6.70
CA GLY A 80 13.21 8.42 -7.54
C GLY A 80 12.87 9.75 -6.87
N ILE A 81 11.67 9.88 -6.29
CA ILE A 81 11.26 11.06 -5.53
C ILE A 81 12.23 11.35 -4.37
N VAL A 82 12.63 10.32 -3.61
CA VAL A 82 13.58 10.48 -2.50
C VAL A 82 14.94 10.98 -3.00
N ASN A 83 15.44 10.43 -4.12
CA ASN A 83 16.72 10.86 -4.68
C ASN A 83 16.66 12.29 -5.21
N SER A 84 15.63 12.63 -5.99
CA SER A 84 15.42 13.97 -6.51
C SER A 84 15.24 15.00 -5.40
N SER A 85 14.56 14.64 -4.30
CA SER A 85 14.41 15.52 -3.12
C SER A 85 15.74 15.83 -2.44
N ARG A 86 16.68 14.87 -2.40
CA ARG A 86 18.04 15.09 -1.88
C ARG A 86 18.85 15.98 -2.81
N THR A 87 18.77 15.74 -4.12
CA THR A 87 19.42 16.60 -5.12
C THR A 87 18.88 18.03 -5.04
N TRP A 88 17.57 18.19 -4.89
CA TRP A 88 16.92 19.49 -4.65
C TRP A 88 17.49 20.20 -3.42
N ALA A 89 17.55 19.51 -2.27
CA ALA A 89 18.12 20.08 -1.06
C ALA A 89 19.59 20.50 -1.25
N ASN A 90 20.39 19.70 -1.95
CA ASN A 90 21.77 20.05 -2.28
C ASN A 90 21.86 21.32 -3.15
N PHE A 91 20.97 21.45 -4.14
CA PHE A 91 20.90 22.65 -4.98
C PHE A 91 20.47 23.89 -4.19
N VAL A 92 19.48 23.78 -3.32
CA VAL A 92 19.06 24.86 -2.42
C VAL A 92 20.22 25.31 -1.54
N MET A 93 20.98 24.37 -0.97
CA MET A 93 22.12 24.69 -0.11
C MET A 93 23.32 25.29 -0.87
N SER A 94 23.56 24.85 -2.11
CA SER A 94 24.73 25.27 -2.89
C SER A 94 24.52 26.53 -3.72
N TYR A 95 23.32 26.77 -4.24
CA TYR A 95 23.04 27.88 -5.16
C TYR A 95 22.44 29.11 -4.47
N ILE A 96 21.74 28.95 -3.35
CA ILE A 96 21.14 30.09 -2.64
C ILE A 96 22.14 30.70 -1.68
N HIS A 97 22.82 31.73 -2.18
CA HIS A 97 23.74 32.61 -1.46
C HIS A 97 24.84 31.80 -0.72
N PRO A 98 25.72 31.13 -1.47
CA PRO A 98 26.82 30.36 -0.89
C PRO A 98 27.77 31.29 -0.13
N GLY A 99 27.96 31.03 1.17
CA GLY A 99 28.92 31.77 2.00
C GLY A 99 28.42 33.09 2.60
N SER A 100 27.16 33.48 2.37
CA SER A 100 26.54 34.56 3.16
C SER A 100 25.89 33.98 4.41
N ASP A 101 26.38 34.35 5.59
CA ASP A 101 25.73 34.09 6.88
C ASP A 101 24.59 35.09 7.18
N GLU A 102 24.09 35.77 6.14
CA GLU A 102 22.93 36.64 6.28
C GLU A 102 21.70 35.83 6.70
N PRO A 103 20.99 36.25 7.76
CA PRO A 103 19.85 35.50 8.29
C PRO A 103 18.74 35.31 7.25
N ALA A 104 18.52 36.30 6.37
CA ALA A 104 17.53 36.22 5.28
C ALA A 104 17.82 35.07 4.28
N SER A 105 19.10 34.84 3.96
CA SER A 105 19.52 33.75 3.07
C SER A 105 19.31 32.38 3.72
N ALA A 106 19.55 32.27 5.03
CA ALA A 106 19.29 31.05 5.79
C ALA A 106 17.79 30.74 5.91
N GLU A 107 16.96 31.76 6.12
CA GLU A 107 15.51 31.64 6.14
C GLU A 107 14.95 31.16 4.79
N LYS A 108 15.44 31.72 3.67
CA LYS A 108 14.98 31.30 2.34
C LYS A 108 15.34 29.84 2.01
N ARG A 109 16.52 29.36 2.41
CA ARG A 109 16.89 27.95 2.26
C ARG A 109 15.99 27.05 3.09
N LYS A 110 15.71 27.44 4.35
CA LYS A 110 14.81 26.71 5.24
C LYS A 110 13.40 26.62 4.65
N GLU A 111 12.86 27.74 4.16
CA GLU A 111 11.54 27.80 3.54
C GLU A 111 11.42 26.82 2.36
N LEU A 112 12.37 26.81 1.43
CA LEU A 112 12.33 25.93 0.26
C LEU A 112 12.46 24.44 0.61
N ILE A 113 13.23 24.11 1.65
CA ILE A 113 13.31 22.74 2.16
C ILE A 113 11.99 22.33 2.82
N TYR A 114 11.38 23.23 3.60
CA TYR A 114 10.11 22.98 4.29
C TYR A 114 8.96 22.82 3.30
N ARG A 115 8.92 23.61 2.22
CA ARG A 115 7.99 23.42 1.09
C ARG A 115 8.13 22.04 0.45
N GLN A 116 9.36 21.58 0.19
CA GLN A 116 9.58 20.23 -0.35
C GLN A 116 9.08 19.13 0.62
N LEU A 117 9.25 19.32 1.94
CA LEU A 117 8.72 18.41 2.95
C LEU A 117 7.18 18.45 2.99
N ALA A 118 6.57 19.64 2.90
CA ALA A 118 5.13 19.80 2.81
C ALA A 118 4.58 19.07 1.58
N TRP A 119 5.21 19.22 0.42
CA TRP A 119 4.84 18.52 -0.82
C TRP A 119 4.88 16.99 -0.68
N ILE A 120 5.92 16.42 -0.05
CA ILE A 120 6.02 14.97 0.16
C ILE A 120 4.89 14.46 1.08
N ASN A 121 4.58 15.20 2.15
CA ASN A 121 3.48 14.85 3.06
C ASN A 121 2.13 14.97 2.35
N ALA A 122 1.92 16.03 1.57
CA ALA A 122 0.75 16.23 0.74
C ALA A 122 0.53 15.08 -0.26
N LEU A 123 1.58 14.72 -1.00
CA LEU A 123 1.54 13.61 -1.96
C LEU A 123 1.23 12.28 -1.27
N ARG A 124 1.83 12.01 -0.10
CA ARG A 124 1.52 10.81 0.70
C ARG A 124 0.04 10.75 1.06
N LEU A 125 -0.53 11.86 1.52
CA LEU A 125 -1.94 11.96 1.90
C LEU A 125 -2.86 11.76 0.68
N GLN A 126 -2.50 12.34 -0.46
CA GLN A 126 -3.25 12.19 -1.71
C GLN A 126 -3.26 10.74 -2.20
N LEU A 127 -2.12 10.04 -2.18
CA LEU A 127 -2.00 8.63 -2.57
C LEU A 127 -2.75 7.67 -1.62
N ARG A 128 -3.00 8.10 -0.38
CA ARG A 128 -3.80 7.35 0.61
C ARG A 128 -5.30 7.55 0.47
N ARG A 129 -5.76 8.56 -0.29
CA ARG A 129 -7.19 8.75 -0.53
C ARG A 129 -7.72 7.51 -1.25
N THR A 130 -8.83 6.98 -0.74
CA THR A 130 -9.48 5.83 -1.35
C THR A 130 -9.93 6.20 -2.77
N SER A 131 -9.37 5.54 -3.77
CA SER A 131 -9.83 5.67 -5.15
C SER A 131 -11.32 5.34 -5.25
N ARG A 132 -12.04 5.99 -6.16
CA ARG A 132 -13.47 5.73 -6.39
C ARG A 132 -13.76 4.28 -6.82
N PHE A 133 -12.74 3.58 -7.31
CA PHE A 133 -12.79 2.18 -7.74
C PHE A 133 -12.40 1.18 -6.63
N PHE A 134 -12.45 1.58 -5.35
CA PHE A 134 -12.10 0.68 -4.25
C PHE A 134 -13.24 -0.31 -3.98
N ASP A 135 -13.06 -1.57 -4.41
CA ASP A 135 -13.89 -2.68 -3.95
C ASP A 135 -13.77 -2.83 -2.43
N LYS A 136 -14.88 -3.13 -1.76
CA LYS A 136 -14.90 -3.31 -0.29
C LYS A 136 -13.82 -4.33 0.10
N PRO A 137 -12.88 -3.97 0.98
CA PRO A 137 -11.82 -4.90 1.37
C PRO A 137 -12.43 -6.14 2.01
N ALA A 138 -11.86 -7.32 1.73
CA ALA A 138 -12.23 -8.55 2.41
C ALA A 138 -12.27 -8.33 3.94
N ARG A 139 -13.21 -8.96 4.65
CA ARG A 139 -13.45 -8.73 6.10
C ARG A 139 -12.17 -8.78 6.95
N ALA A 140 -11.25 -9.69 6.63
CA ALA A 140 -9.96 -9.82 7.30
C ALA A 140 -9.03 -8.61 7.09
N THR A 141 -9.05 -8.02 5.90
CA THR A 141 -8.30 -6.81 5.54
C THR A 141 -8.93 -5.57 6.17
N LYS A 142 -10.27 -5.50 6.18
CA LYS A 142 -11.02 -4.40 6.82
C LYS A 142 -10.65 -4.24 8.28
N LYS A 143 -10.69 -5.32 9.08
CA LYS A 143 -10.34 -5.27 10.51
C LYS A 143 -8.90 -4.80 10.74
N ARG A 144 -7.96 -5.14 9.86
CA ARG A 144 -6.57 -4.64 9.95
C ARG A 144 -6.48 -3.17 9.61
N LEU A 145 -7.24 -2.72 8.62
CA LEU A 145 -7.32 -1.31 8.21
C LEU A 145 -7.92 -0.47 9.34
N ASP A 146 -9.01 -0.95 9.95
CA ASP A 146 -9.69 -0.30 11.09
C ASP A 146 -8.73 -0.18 12.29
N ASN A 147 -7.97 -1.24 12.61
CA ASN A 147 -6.95 -1.19 13.67
C ASN A 147 -5.81 -0.20 13.39
N HIS A 148 -5.63 0.19 12.13
CA HIS A 148 -4.61 1.13 11.70
C HIS A 148 -5.21 2.50 11.35
N ALA A 149 -6.51 2.69 11.56
CA ALA A 149 -7.24 3.86 11.08
C ALA A 149 -6.73 5.16 11.71
N GLU A 150 -6.34 5.17 12.98
CA GLU A 150 -5.86 6.39 13.66
C GLU A 150 -4.59 6.98 13.05
N HIS A 151 -3.60 6.17 12.68
CA HIS A 151 -2.36 6.65 12.02
C HIS A 151 -2.47 6.69 10.49
N MET A 152 -3.59 6.22 9.96
CA MET A 152 -4.00 6.42 8.56
C MET A 152 -5.02 7.56 8.44
N ARG A 153 -5.37 8.25 9.53
CA ARG A 153 -6.16 9.48 9.47
C ARG A 153 -5.34 10.48 8.69
N ASN A 154 -5.85 10.84 7.52
CA ASN A 154 -5.30 11.91 6.70
C ASN A 154 -5.66 13.26 7.33
N ASP A 155 -5.22 13.51 8.57
CA ASP A 155 -5.39 14.79 9.29
C ASP A 155 -4.44 15.81 8.63
N TRP A 156 -4.86 16.31 7.47
CA TRP A 156 -4.15 17.27 6.64
C TRP A 156 -3.58 18.43 7.46
N ASP A 157 -4.42 18.98 8.35
CA ASP A 157 -4.11 20.13 9.18
C ASP A 157 -2.96 19.86 10.16
N LYS A 158 -2.88 18.65 10.73
CA LYS A 158 -1.82 18.34 11.72
C LYS A 158 -0.49 17.99 11.07
N GLU A 159 -0.53 17.30 9.93
CA GLU A 159 0.69 16.78 9.29
C GLU A 159 1.40 17.83 8.42
N ILE A 160 0.69 18.86 7.94
CA ILE A 160 1.23 19.86 7.01
C ILE A 160 1.44 21.23 7.65
N ALA A 161 0.63 21.63 8.64
CA ALA A 161 0.78 22.91 9.34
C ALA A 161 2.19 23.21 9.86
N PRO A 162 3.02 22.24 10.31
CA PRO A 162 4.39 22.54 10.75
C PRO A 162 5.33 23.02 9.63
N PHE A 163 4.95 22.86 8.36
CA PHE A 163 5.81 23.10 7.20
C PHE A 163 5.42 24.32 6.37
N LEU A 164 4.26 24.94 6.63
CA LEU A 164 3.72 26.05 5.85
C LEU A 164 3.33 27.20 6.78
N ASP A 165 3.34 28.41 6.23
CA ASP A 165 2.80 29.57 6.92
C ASP A 165 1.26 29.51 6.97
N GLU A 166 0.64 30.16 7.96
CA GLU A 166 -0.81 30.05 8.20
C GLU A 166 -1.66 30.56 7.02
N ASP A 167 -1.19 31.59 6.33
CA ASP A 167 -1.90 32.18 5.19
C ASP A 167 -1.78 31.30 3.94
N GLU A 168 -0.58 30.78 3.67
CA GLU A 168 -0.33 29.83 2.58
C GLU A 168 -1.08 28.51 2.79
N PHE A 169 -1.19 28.05 4.04
CA PHE A 169 -1.97 26.86 4.39
C PHE A 169 -3.46 27.04 4.04
N LYS A 170 -4.07 28.19 4.35
CA LYS A 170 -5.47 28.48 4.04
C LYS A 170 -5.71 28.49 2.53
N GLU A 171 -4.84 29.14 1.76
CA GLU A 171 -4.96 29.17 0.30
C GLU A 171 -4.88 27.77 -0.31
N LEU A 172 -3.90 26.98 0.11
CA LEU A 172 -3.71 25.63 -0.40
C LEU A 172 -4.85 24.70 0.00
N SER A 173 -5.42 24.85 1.20
CA SER A 173 -6.55 24.02 1.66
C SER A 173 -7.80 24.18 0.78
N ALA A 174 -7.96 25.32 0.10
CA ALA A 174 -9.07 25.59 -0.80
C ALA A 174 -8.90 24.93 -2.19
N MET A 175 -7.70 24.47 -2.52
CA MET A 175 -7.39 23.94 -3.85
C MET A 175 -7.75 22.45 -3.99
N ALA A 176 -8.27 22.06 -5.15
CA ALA A 176 -8.69 20.68 -5.41
C ALA A 176 -7.51 19.68 -5.40
N ASN A 177 -6.31 20.13 -5.81
CA ASN A 177 -5.10 19.32 -5.85
C ASN A 177 -3.94 20.04 -5.15
N THR A 178 -3.99 20.07 -3.83
CA THR A 178 -3.01 20.75 -2.97
C THR A 178 -1.55 20.40 -3.26
N ALA A 179 -1.23 19.15 -3.59
CA ALA A 179 0.14 18.73 -3.87
C ALA A 179 0.72 19.36 -5.14
N THR A 180 -0.09 19.74 -6.14
CA THR A 180 0.43 20.38 -7.36
C THR A 180 0.70 21.87 -7.19
N HIS A 181 0.23 22.48 -6.11
CA HIS A 181 0.35 23.92 -5.87
C HIS A 181 1.43 24.29 -4.82
N LEU A 182 2.10 23.28 -4.26
CA LEU A 182 3.17 23.43 -3.26
C LEU A 182 4.59 23.62 -3.85
N LEU A 183 4.72 23.40 -5.16
CA LEU A 183 5.94 23.56 -5.97
C LEU A 183 5.69 24.62 -7.06
#